data_AF-A0A087LXC6-F1
#
_entry.id   AF-A0A087LXC6-F1
#
_cell.length_a   1.000
_cell.length_b   1.000
_cell.length_c   1.000
_cell.angle_alpha   90.00
_cell.angle_beta   90.00
_cell.angle_gamma   90.00
#
_symmetry.space_group_name_H-M   'P 1'
#
loop_
_entity.id
_entity.type
_entity.pdbx_description
1 polymer ?
#
loop_
_entity_poly.entity_id
_entity_poly.type
_entity_poly.pdbx_seq_one_letter_code
_entity_poly.pdbx_strand_id
1 'polypeptide(L)'
;MAISADLGATLEKVVNDLVENGRYNSKSEVLREGVRLVQEREARLRELDAMLAAGQADIDAGRTKSLEEVMANVQRHIAAIAAKKAS
;
A
#
# COMPACT_ATOMS: atom_id res chain seq x y z
N MET A 1 7.65 8.04 27.24
CA MET A 1 7.75 9.46 26.84
C MET A 1 6.34 9.98 26.59
N ALA A 2 5.96 11.11 27.17
CA ALA A 2 4.65 11.73 26.92
C ALA A 2 4.70 12.50 25.60
N ILE A 3 3.77 12.21 24.69
CA ILE A 3 3.55 12.99 23.47
C ILE A 3 2.40 13.96 23.76
N SER A 4 2.65 15.25 23.57
CA SER A 4 1.66 16.33 23.71
C SER A 4 1.49 17.04 22.37
N ALA A 5 0.25 17.28 21.98
CA ALA A 5 -0.12 18.01 20.78
C ALA A 5 -1.39 18.82 21.08
N ASP A 6 -1.49 20.02 20.51
CA ASP A 6 -2.76 20.75 20.50
C ASP A 6 -3.64 20.19 19.39
N LEU A 7 -4.71 19.51 19.78
CA LEU A 7 -5.61 18.80 18.87
C LEU A 7 -6.86 19.61 18.52
N GLY A 8 -7.11 20.71 19.23
CA GLY A 8 -8.41 21.39 19.21
C GLY A 8 -9.56 20.54 19.76
N ALA A 9 -10.72 21.18 19.95
CA ALA A 9 -11.83 20.59 20.71
C ALA A 9 -12.38 19.26 20.11
N THR A 10 -12.46 19.14 18.79
CA THR A 10 -13.06 17.98 18.12
C THR A 10 -12.21 16.72 18.29
N LEU A 11 -10.91 16.81 17.98
CA LEU A 11 -10.02 15.66 18.08
C LEU A 11 -9.72 15.31 19.54
N GLU A 12 -9.62 16.31 20.42
CA GLU A 12 -9.47 16.08 21.85
C GLU A 12 -10.65 15.24 22.40
N LYS A 13 -11.87 15.54 21.98
CA LYS A 13 -13.06 14.74 22.34
C LYS A 13 -12.93 13.29 21.86
N VAL A 14 -12.56 13.08 20.60
CA VAL A 14 -12.39 11.72 20.04
C VAL A 14 -11.32 10.94 20.80
N VAL A 15 -10.17 11.56 21.10
CA VAL A 15 -9.09 10.92 21.85
C VAL A 15 -9.53 10.59 23.29
N ASN A 16 -10.27 11.50 23.95
CA ASN A 16 -10.82 11.23 25.28
C ASN A 16 -11.81 10.07 25.24
N ASP A 17 -12.77 10.07 24.32
CA ASP A 17 -13.77 8.99 24.17
C ASP A 17 -13.09 7.63 23.97
N LEU A 18 -12.02 7.57 23.17
CA LEU A 18 -11.21 6.38 22.89
C LEU A 18 -10.42 5.85 24.10
N VAL A 19 -10.08 6.73 25.04
CA VAL A 19 -9.40 6.33 26.28
C VAL A 19 -10.43 5.95 27.35
N GLU A 20 -11.50 6.73 27.49
CA GLU A 20 -12.57 6.50 28.47
C GLU A 20 -13.32 5.19 28.23
N ASN A 21 -13.52 4.79 26.97
CA ASN A 21 -14.13 3.51 26.63
C ASN A 21 -13.15 2.31 26.74
N GLY A 22 -11.91 2.55 27.15
CA GLY A 22 -10.88 1.53 27.36
C GLY A 22 -10.27 0.96 26.08
N ARG A 23 -10.55 1.54 24.90
CA ARG A 23 -9.94 1.09 23.64
C ARG A 23 -8.44 1.37 23.59
N TYR A 24 -7.99 2.44 24.27
CA TYR A 24 -6.59 2.79 24.44
C TYR A 24 -6.31 3.17 25.90
N ASN A 25 -5.08 2.91 26.37
CA ASN A 25 -4.71 3.15 27.77
C ASN A 25 -4.30 4.61 28.03
N SER A 26 -3.97 5.36 26.98
CA SER A 26 -3.54 6.76 27.12
C SER A 26 -3.68 7.55 25.83
N LYS A 27 -3.79 8.87 25.94
CA LYS A 27 -3.79 9.78 24.78
C LYS A 27 -2.53 9.62 23.92
N SER A 28 -1.36 9.49 24.56
CA SER A 28 -0.11 9.29 23.84
C SER A 28 -0.07 7.98 23.03
N GLU A 29 -0.83 6.95 23.43
CA GLU A 29 -1.00 5.73 22.64
C GLU A 29 -1.83 5.98 21.38
N VAL A 30 -2.97 6.68 21.51
CA VAL A 30 -3.81 7.07 20.38
C VAL A 30 -3.01 7.90 19.36
N LEU A 31 -2.23 8.87 19.85
CA LEU A 31 -1.41 9.72 18.98
C LEU A 31 -0.31 8.94 18.23
N ARG A 32 0.38 8.02 18.90
CA ARG A 32 1.38 7.17 18.24
C ARG A 32 0.75 6.31 17.16
N GLU A 33 -0.40 5.73 17.45
CA GLU A 33 -1.14 4.92 16.50
C GLU A 33 -1.62 5.74 15.30
N GLY A 34 -2.15 6.94 15.54
CA GLY A 34 -2.52 7.88 14.48
C GLY A 34 -1.35 8.23 13.56
N VAL A 35 -0.19 8.55 14.12
CA VAL A 35 1.03 8.84 13.35
C VAL A 35 1.50 7.60 12.58
N ARG A 36 1.46 6.41 13.19
CA ARG A 36 1.84 5.15 12.53
C ARG A 36 0.96 4.90 11.30
N LEU A 37 -0.35 5.07 11.41
CA LEU A 37 -1.28 4.91 10.29
C LEU A 37 -1.01 5.89 9.15
N VAL A 38 -0.67 7.15 9.48
CA VAL A 38 -0.23 8.14 8.48
C VAL A 38 1.05 7.69 7.80
N GLN A 39 2.06 7.26 8.56
CA GLN A 39 3.33 6.78 8.00
C GLN A 39 3.14 5.59 7.05
N GLU A 40 2.28 4.65 7.39
CA GLU A 40 1.96 3.49 6.55
C GLU A 40 1.23 3.89 5.26
N ARG A 41 0.30 4.85 5.35
CA ARG A 41 -0.35 5.41 4.16
C ARG A 41 0.67 6.08 3.24
N GLU A 42 1.53 6.93 3.79
CA GLU A 42 2.55 7.64 3.00
C GLU A 42 3.59 6.70 2.42
N ALA A 43 3.95 5.62 3.12
CA ALA A 43 4.84 4.59 2.58
C ALA A 43 4.23 3.88 1.37
N ARG A 44 2.96 3.48 1.45
CA ARG A 44 2.25 2.85 0.32
C ARG A 44 2.10 3.79 -0.88
N LEU A 45 1.87 5.07 -0.65
CA LEU A 45 1.80 6.05 -1.74
C LEU A 45 3.14 6.23 -2.43
N ARG A 46 4.24 6.33 -1.67
CA ARG A 46 5.59 6.40 -2.25
C ARG A 46 5.94 5.15 -3.07
N GLU A 47 5.53 3.98 -2.61
CA GLU A 47 5.72 2.73 -3.35
C GLU A 47 4.92 2.75 -4.67
N LEU A 48 3.66 3.16 -4.62
CA LEU A 48 2.83 3.30 -5.82
C LEU A 48 3.43 4.30 -6.82
N ASP A 49 3.87 5.47 -6.35
CA ASP A 49 4.50 6.49 -7.19
C ASP A 49 5.77 5.95 -7.88
N ALA A 50 6.58 5.17 -7.15
CA ALA A 50 7.75 4.51 -7.72
C ALA A 50 7.38 3.47 -8.78
N MET A 51 6.32 2.68 -8.56
CA MET A 51 5.82 1.72 -9.56
C MET A 51 5.29 2.41 -10.82
N LEU A 52 4.56 3.52 -10.66
CA LEU A 52 4.05 4.31 -11.79
C LEU A 52 5.20 4.95 -12.58
N ALA A 53 6.20 5.51 -11.90
CA ALA A 53 7.38 6.07 -12.55
C ALA A 53 8.17 4.99 -13.32
N ALA A 54 8.33 3.79 -12.76
CA ALA A 54 8.95 2.67 -13.45
C ALA A 54 8.15 2.25 -14.70
N GLY A 55 6.82 2.13 -14.57
CA GLY A 55 5.94 1.82 -15.70
C GLY A 55 5.99 2.88 -16.81
N GLN A 56 6.03 4.16 -16.45
CA GLN A 56 6.19 5.23 -17.43
C GLN A 56 7.55 5.14 -18.14
N ALA A 57 8.63 4.86 -17.40
CA ALA A 57 9.95 4.66 -17.99
C ALA A 57 10.02 3.43 -18.90
N ASP A 58 9.22 2.39 -18.65
CA ASP A 58 9.07 1.24 -19.56
C ASP A 58 8.33 1.63 -20.84
N ILE A 59 7.27 2.44 -20.73
CA ILE A 59 6.53 2.97 -21.89
C ILE A 59 7.46 3.83 -22.76
N ASP A 60 8.14 4.80 -22.17
CA ASP A 60 9.01 5.75 -22.88
C ASP A 60 10.18 5.04 -23.58
N ALA A 61 10.66 3.94 -22.99
CA ALA A 61 11.70 3.11 -23.57
C ALA A 61 11.18 2.03 -24.54
N GLY A 62 9.88 1.97 -24.81
CA GLY A 62 9.27 0.99 -25.69
C GLY A 62 9.33 -0.46 -25.17
N ARG A 63 9.47 -0.66 -23.86
CA ARG A 63 9.50 -1.98 -23.20
C ARG A 63 8.10 -2.57 -22.96
N THR A 64 7.12 -2.11 -23.71
CA THR A 64 5.73 -2.59 -23.64
C THR A 64 5.47 -3.65 -24.72
N LYS A 65 4.50 -4.54 -24.47
CA LYS A 65 4.04 -5.54 -25.44
C LYS A 65 2.56 -5.34 -25.72
N SER A 66 2.11 -5.69 -26.92
CA SER A 66 0.68 -5.72 -27.22
C SER A 66 -0.01 -6.85 -26.45
N LEU A 67 -1.31 -6.70 -26.22
CA LEU A 67 -2.09 -7.75 -25.58
C LEU A 67 -2.08 -9.03 -26.42
N GLU A 68 -2.16 -8.94 -27.75
CA GLU A 68 -2.13 -10.14 -28.61
C GLU A 68 -0.79 -10.90 -28.47
N GLU A 69 0.33 -10.18 -28.43
CA GLU A 69 1.65 -10.79 -28.26
C GLU A 69 1.75 -11.52 -26.91
N VAL A 70 1.30 -10.88 -25.83
CA VAL A 70 1.31 -11.47 -24.49
C VAL A 70 0.43 -12.72 -24.44
N MET A 71 -0.79 -12.67 -24.98
CA MET A 71 -1.71 -13.82 -24.99
C MET A 71 -1.13 -14.99 -25.79
N ALA A 72 -0.54 -14.73 -26.96
CA ALA A 72 0.13 -15.75 -27.76
C ALA A 72 1.34 -16.36 -27.02
N ASN A 73 2.10 -15.56 -26.28
CA ASN A 73 3.22 -16.04 -25.45
C ASN A 73 2.73 -16.96 -24.32
N VAL A 74 1.69 -16.55 -23.60
CA VAL A 74 1.11 -17.33 -22.48
C VAL A 74 0.54 -18.66 -22.97
N GLN A 75 -0.23 -18.66 -24.06
CA GLN A 75 -0.78 -19.88 -24.64
C GLN A 75 0.30 -20.88 -25.03
N ARG A 76 1.37 -20.39 -25.70
CA ARG A 76 2.53 -21.24 -26.05
C ARG A 76 3.20 -21.83 -24.81
N HIS A 77 3.36 -21.05 -23.75
CA HIS A 77 3.98 -21.52 -22.51
C HIS A 77 3.15 -22.62 -21.84
N ILE A 78 1.82 -22.43 -21.74
CA ILE A 78 0.90 -23.42 -21.18
C ILE A 78 0.93 -24.73 -21.99
N ALA A 79 0.90 -24.65 -23.32
CA ALA A 79 0.95 -25.81 -24.19
C ALA A 79 2.28 -26.60 -24.01
N ALA A 80 3.41 -25.90 -23.89
CA ALA A 80 4.71 -26.53 -23.65
C ALA A 80 4.77 -27.28 -22.31
N ILE A 81 4.20 -26.70 -21.24
CA ILE A 81 4.11 -27.36 -19.94
C ILE A 81 3.23 -28.62 -20.03
N ALA A 82 2.08 -28.53 -20.71
CA ALA A 82 1.17 -29.66 -20.88
C ALA A 82 1.84 -30.81 -21.67
N ALA A 83 2.55 -30.49 -22.76
CA ALA A 83 3.28 -31.48 -23.55
C ALA A 83 4.39 -32.17 -22.75
N LYS A 84 5.13 -31.43 -21.91
CA LYS A 84 6.17 -31.99 -21.04
C LYS A 84 5.61 -32.92 -19.96
N LYS A 85 4.37 -32.70 -19.52
CA LYS A 85 3.69 -33.55 -18.52
C LYS A 85 3.09 -34.84 -19.11
N ALA A 86 2.82 -34.84 -20.41
CA ALA A 86 2.26 -35.99 -21.13
C ALA A 86 3.32 -36.96 -21.68
N SER A 87 4.60 -36.58 -21.61
CA SER A 87 5.77 -37.40 -21.90
C SER A 87 6.37 -37.98 -20.63
#